data_AF-A0AA88QC86-F1
#
_entry.id   AF-A0AA88QC86-F1
#
_cell.length_a   1.000
_cell.length_b   1.000
_cell.length_c   1.000
_cell.angle_alpha   90.00
_cell.angle_beta   90.00
_cell.angle_gamma   90.00
#
_symmetry.space_group_name_H-M   'P 1'
#
loop_
_entity.id
_entity.type
_entity.pdbx_description
1 polymer ?
#
loop_
_entity_poly.entity_id
_entity_poly.type
_entity_poly.pdbx_seq_one_letter_code
_entity_poly.pdbx_strand_id
1 'polypeptide(L)'
;MSRRHNVLLFLCFLPFANALYKQWIPDTNFDNATNWDKGSVPCSNDQVVFSAQRKVSVYVETAHTITGMSLPVDGELILASGAGFTVREGGDPGCGSGVTANFKDSESLKWFDPSLWVAATTIDDLHSGTYQFSVHEESVPCQYDDVVFRETTSFRVDVSSGHDVPVKSVSVLGKKFTSSSEFSQYLSSNSGKLQFHGSSSLKVGGSGCNDITGCICENSGNRDKICSNVKCDSLECKKPLHPVGHCCDICGAIVNVQFSSNFNFESYRQRLQHLFLTVVQRKVELSS
;
A
#
# COMPACT_ATOMS: atom_id res chain seq x y z
N MET A 1 34.94 29.47 41.55
CA MET A 1 34.24 29.64 40.27
C MET A 1 34.25 28.32 39.52
N SER A 2 33.19 27.51 39.62
CA SER A 2 33.08 26.24 38.90
C SER A 2 32.16 26.43 37.70
N ARG A 3 32.72 26.42 36.49
CA ARG A 3 31.97 26.45 35.23
C ARG A 3 31.35 25.07 34.98
N ARG A 4 30.08 24.90 35.34
CA ARG A 4 29.26 23.79 34.82
C ARG A 4 29.01 24.04 33.34
N HIS A 5 29.60 23.20 32.49
CA HIS A 5 29.26 23.14 31.08
C HIS A 5 27.95 22.33 30.99
N ASN A 6 26.84 23.02 30.74
CA ASN A 6 25.59 22.36 30.38
C ASN A 6 25.76 21.79 28.97
N VAL A 7 25.92 20.48 28.86
CA VAL A 7 25.78 19.75 27.60
C VAL A 7 24.29 19.63 27.33
N LEU A 8 23.80 20.38 26.33
CA LEU A 8 22.43 20.26 25.84
C LEU A 8 22.38 19.04 24.91
N LEU A 9 21.91 17.91 25.42
CA LEU A 9 21.70 16.71 24.61
C LEU A 9 20.36 16.86 23.86
N PHE A 10 20.43 17.15 22.56
CA PHE A 10 19.26 17.08 21.69
C PHE A 10 18.90 15.60 21.48
N LEU A 11 17.86 15.12 22.16
CA LEU A 11 17.24 13.82 21.90
C LEU A 11 16.25 13.98 20.74
N CYS A 12 16.66 13.59 19.53
CA CYS A 12 15.73 13.29 18.45
C CYS A 12 15.06 11.96 18.75
N PHE A 13 13.74 11.99 18.94
CA PHE A 13 12.93 10.77 18.99
C PHE A 13 12.78 10.26 17.55
N LEU A 14 13.21 9.02 17.29
CA LEU A 14 13.16 8.39 15.98
C LEU A 14 12.10 7.28 15.97
N PRO A 15 11.28 7.14 14.91
CA PRO A 15 10.32 6.05 14.78
C PRO A 15 11.05 4.72 14.55
N PHE A 16 10.73 3.66 15.29
CA PHE A 16 11.31 2.32 15.14
C PHE A 16 10.28 1.38 14.48
N ALA A 17 10.68 0.75 13.39
CA ALA A 17 9.94 -0.23 12.61
C ALA A 17 10.65 -1.60 12.65
N ASN A 18 9.87 -2.67 12.56
CA ASN A 18 10.36 -3.99 12.19
C ASN A 18 10.11 -4.22 10.70
N ALA A 19 10.77 -5.20 10.10
CA ALA A 19 10.43 -5.61 8.74
C ALA A 19 8.97 -6.08 8.71
N LEU A 20 8.10 -5.32 8.06
CA LEU A 20 6.69 -5.64 7.89
C LEU A 20 6.41 -6.07 6.46
N TYR A 21 5.26 -6.70 6.28
CA TYR A 21 4.65 -6.87 4.96
C TYR A 21 3.78 -5.66 4.67
N LYS A 22 4.08 -4.97 3.57
CA LYS A 22 3.37 -3.78 3.10
C LYS A 22 2.60 -4.13 1.85
N GLN A 23 1.29 -4.22 1.95
CA GLN A 23 0.44 -4.60 0.84
C GLN A 23 -0.22 -3.38 0.20
N TRP A 24 -0.07 -3.28 -1.11
CA TRP A 24 -0.77 -2.30 -1.93
C TRP A 24 -2.26 -2.65 -2.01
N ILE A 25 -3.13 -1.69 -1.69
CA ILE A 25 -4.58 -1.91 -1.64
C ILE A 25 -5.22 -1.85 -3.04
N PRO A 26 -4.99 -0.79 -3.84
CA PRO A 26 -5.65 -0.68 -5.14
C PRO A 26 -5.22 -1.77 -6.12
N ASP A 27 -6.08 -2.07 -7.08
CA ASP A 27 -5.75 -2.93 -8.21
C ASP A 27 -6.29 -2.31 -9.50
N THR A 28 -5.92 -2.91 -10.62
CA THR A 28 -6.48 -2.62 -11.93
C THR A 28 -7.14 -3.86 -12.52
N ASN A 29 -7.74 -4.70 -11.68
CA ASN A 29 -8.42 -5.92 -12.13
C ASN A 29 -9.71 -5.59 -12.88
N PHE A 30 -10.03 -6.38 -13.90
CA PHE A 30 -11.27 -6.29 -14.65
C PHE A 30 -12.49 -6.65 -13.78
N ASP A 31 -12.37 -7.71 -12.98
CA ASP A 31 -13.42 -8.25 -12.12
C ASP A 31 -13.70 -7.39 -10.87
N ASN A 32 -12.96 -6.30 -10.66
CA ASN A 32 -13.20 -5.38 -9.56
C ASN A 32 -14.11 -4.22 -9.99
N ALA A 33 -15.34 -4.21 -9.46
CA ALA A 33 -16.37 -3.21 -9.73
C ALA A 33 -15.91 -1.77 -9.44
N THR A 34 -14.98 -1.56 -8.50
CA THR A 34 -14.48 -0.21 -8.18
C THR A 34 -13.70 0.41 -9.32
N ASN A 35 -13.15 -0.40 -10.23
CA ASN A 35 -12.36 0.05 -11.38
C ASN A 35 -13.22 0.51 -12.57
N TRP A 36 -14.55 0.43 -12.45
CA TRP A 36 -15.49 0.84 -13.50
C TRP A 36 -16.28 2.08 -13.10
N ASP A 37 -16.52 2.96 -14.06
CA ASP A 37 -17.28 4.21 -13.86
C ASP A 37 -18.72 3.98 -13.41
N LYS A 38 -19.31 2.83 -13.75
CA LYS A 38 -20.66 2.43 -13.33
C LYS A 38 -20.72 1.77 -11.96
N GLY A 39 -19.57 1.49 -11.34
CA GLY A 39 -19.51 0.77 -10.06
C GLY A 39 -19.94 -0.68 -10.14
N SER A 40 -19.91 -1.28 -11.34
CA SER A 40 -20.24 -2.67 -11.62
C SER A 40 -19.30 -3.22 -12.70
N VAL A 41 -18.98 -4.51 -12.61
CA VAL A 41 -18.24 -5.21 -13.67
C VAL A 41 -19.11 -5.28 -14.93
N PRO A 42 -18.58 -4.98 -16.13
CA PRO A 42 -19.33 -5.05 -17.37
C PRO A 42 -19.91 -6.44 -17.63
N CYS A 43 -21.16 -6.51 -18.08
CA CYS A 43 -21.83 -7.75 -18.43
C CYS A 43 -22.05 -7.92 -19.95
N SER A 44 -22.76 -8.97 -20.35
CA SER A 44 -22.92 -9.46 -21.73
C SER A 44 -23.56 -8.50 -22.75
N ASN A 45 -24.31 -7.50 -22.29
CA ASN A 45 -24.91 -6.45 -23.12
C ASN A 45 -24.08 -5.15 -23.09
N ASP A 46 -22.99 -5.09 -22.32
CA ASP A 46 -22.20 -3.87 -22.16
C ASP A 46 -21.09 -3.76 -23.20
N GLN A 47 -20.71 -2.52 -23.50
CA GLN A 47 -19.53 -2.19 -24.29
C GLN A 47 -18.43 -1.71 -23.34
N VAL A 48 -17.27 -2.34 -23.42
CA VAL A 48 -16.10 -1.99 -22.62
C VAL A 48 -15.27 -0.94 -23.33
N VAL A 49 -14.89 0.11 -22.61
CA VAL A 49 -14.01 1.17 -23.14
C VAL A 49 -12.86 1.42 -22.17
N PHE A 50 -11.64 1.17 -22.66
CA PHE A 50 -10.42 1.74 -22.12
C PHE A 50 -10.08 2.99 -22.93
N SER A 51 -9.76 4.10 -22.27
CA SER A 51 -9.35 5.32 -22.97
C SER A 51 -8.02 5.08 -23.69
N ALA A 52 -7.96 5.46 -24.98
CA ALA A 52 -6.84 5.18 -25.87
C ALA A 52 -5.49 5.71 -25.36
N GLN A 53 -5.51 6.84 -24.65
CA GLN A 53 -4.31 7.51 -24.12
C GLN A 53 -3.82 6.92 -22.79
N ARG A 54 -4.56 5.99 -22.20
CA ARG A 54 -4.23 5.42 -20.89
C ARG A 54 -3.22 4.30 -21.00
N LYS A 55 -2.31 4.27 -20.03
CA LYS A 55 -1.35 3.19 -19.84
C LYS A 55 -1.82 2.30 -18.71
N VAL A 56 -2.17 1.05 -19.01
CA VAL A 56 -2.73 0.18 -17.98
C VAL A 56 -2.42 -1.29 -18.26
N SER A 57 -2.06 -2.00 -17.19
CA SER A 57 -2.06 -3.46 -17.12
C SER A 57 -3.33 -3.87 -16.39
N VAL A 58 -4.11 -4.78 -16.95
CA VAL A 58 -5.40 -5.21 -16.38
C VAL A 58 -5.39 -6.72 -16.22
N TYR A 59 -5.52 -7.18 -14.98
CA TYR A 59 -5.66 -8.59 -14.66
C TYR A 59 -7.12 -9.02 -14.85
N VAL A 60 -7.32 -10.14 -15.52
CA VAL A 60 -8.63 -10.71 -15.80
C VAL A 60 -8.67 -12.09 -15.18
N GLU A 61 -9.54 -12.26 -14.19
CA GLU A 61 -9.62 -13.49 -13.40
C GLU A 61 -10.55 -14.51 -14.05
N THR A 62 -11.68 -14.05 -14.61
CA THR A 62 -12.73 -14.93 -15.13
C THR A 62 -13.04 -14.69 -16.61
N ALA A 63 -13.87 -15.55 -17.18
CA ALA A 63 -14.34 -15.38 -18.56
C ALA A 63 -15.52 -14.41 -18.60
N HIS A 64 -15.44 -13.41 -19.48
CA HIS A 64 -16.50 -12.42 -19.67
C HIS A 64 -17.11 -12.51 -21.06
N THR A 65 -18.41 -12.27 -21.14
CA THR A 65 -19.09 -11.98 -22.41
C THR A 65 -19.41 -10.49 -22.44
N ILE A 66 -19.20 -9.85 -23.58
CA ILE A 66 -19.43 -8.41 -23.81
C ILE A 66 -19.88 -8.17 -25.25
N THR A 67 -20.44 -6.99 -25.54
CA THR A 67 -20.83 -6.61 -26.91
C THR A 67 -19.67 -6.07 -27.74
N GLY A 68 -18.65 -5.54 -27.08
CA GLY A 68 -17.44 -5.03 -27.73
C GLY A 68 -16.46 -4.45 -26.72
N MET A 69 -15.21 -4.31 -27.14
CA MET A 69 -14.14 -3.72 -26.32
C MET A 69 -13.29 -2.76 -27.15
N SER A 70 -13.08 -1.55 -26.65
CA SER A 70 -12.05 -0.63 -27.13
C SER A 70 -10.84 -0.70 -26.20
N LEU A 71 -9.70 -1.13 -26.72
CA LEU A 71 -8.45 -1.30 -25.96
C LEU A 71 -7.64 0.00 -25.92
N PRO A 72 -6.80 0.20 -24.88
CA PRO A 72 -5.83 1.28 -24.87
C PRO A 72 -4.74 1.04 -25.93
N VAL A 73 -4.07 2.11 -26.39
CA VAL A 73 -2.95 1.98 -27.33
C VAL A 73 -1.75 1.33 -26.65
N ASP A 74 -1.47 1.74 -25.40
CA ASP A 74 -0.38 1.23 -24.58
C ASP A 74 -0.98 0.48 -23.38
N GLY A 75 -1.30 -0.81 -23.53
CA GLY A 75 -1.77 -1.60 -22.39
C GLY A 75 -1.65 -3.08 -22.60
N GLU A 76 -2.01 -3.83 -21.55
CA GLU A 76 -2.03 -5.29 -21.58
C GLU A 76 -3.22 -5.83 -20.78
N LEU A 77 -3.70 -7.01 -21.19
CA LEU A 77 -4.63 -7.82 -20.43
C LEU A 77 -3.89 -9.08 -19.98
N ILE A 78 -3.73 -9.25 -18.67
CA ILE A 78 -3.13 -10.45 -18.05
C ILE A 78 -4.26 -11.44 -17.77
N LEU A 79 -4.34 -12.50 -18.57
CA LEU A 79 -5.41 -13.50 -18.44
C LEU A 79 -5.00 -14.61 -17.46
N ALA A 80 -5.79 -14.79 -16.40
CA ALA A 80 -5.68 -15.96 -15.53
C ALA A 80 -6.05 -17.26 -16.28
N SER A 81 -5.79 -18.40 -15.66
CA SER A 81 -6.22 -19.69 -16.22
C SER A 81 -7.74 -19.75 -16.30
N GLY A 82 -8.28 -19.92 -17.51
CA GLY A 82 -9.73 -19.91 -17.75
C GLY A 82 -10.34 -18.53 -17.98
N ALA A 83 -9.56 -17.45 -17.86
CA ALA A 83 -10.01 -16.11 -18.20
C ALA A 83 -10.05 -15.89 -19.72
N GLY A 84 -10.90 -14.97 -20.16
CA GLY A 84 -11.02 -14.63 -21.56
C GLY A 84 -12.23 -13.75 -21.86
N PHE A 85 -12.35 -13.33 -23.12
CA PHE A 85 -13.46 -12.51 -23.58
C PHE A 85 -14.17 -13.17 -24.75
N THR A 86 -15.50 -13.22 -24.68
CA THR A 86 -16.37 -13.59 -25.78
C THR A 86 -17.13 -12.35 -26.22
N VAL A 87 -17.02 -11.99 -27.49
CA VAL A 87 -17.79 -10.89 -28.08
C VAL A 87 -19.04 -11.47 -28.73
N ARG A 88 -20.21 -11.02 -28.31
CA ARG A 88 -21.51 -11.44 -28.86
C ARG A 88 -22.45 -10.25 -28.95
N GLU A 89 -23.29 -10.22 -29.97
CA GLU A 89 -24.42 -9.30 -29.98
C GLU A 89 -25.32 -9.56 -28.77
N GLY A 90 -25.80 -8.47 -28.15
CA GLY A 90 -26.52 -8.50 -26.88
C GLY A 90 -27.83 -9.29 -26.91
N GLY A 91 -28.55 -9.27 -25.80
CA GLY A 91 -29.82 -9.99 -25.63
C GLY A 91 -29.81 -10.96 -24.45
N ASP A 92 -28.89 -10.79 -23.50
CA ASP A 92 -28.97 -11.46 -22.21
C ASP A 92 -30.00 -10.75 -21.32
N PRO A 93 -31.12 -11.39 -20.95
CA PRO A 93 -32.13 -10.78 -20.08
C PRO A 93 -31.59 -10.42 -18.69
N GLY A 94 -30.50 -11.05 -18.25
CA GLY A 94 -29.85 -10.78 -16.96
C GLY A 94 -28.97 -9.53 -16.95
N CYS A 95 -28.63 -8.97 -18.12
CA CYS A 95 -27.69 -7.85 -18.26
C CYS A 95 -28.37 -6.57 -18.79
N GLY A 96 -29.57 -6.25 -18.28
CA GLY A 96 -30.26 -4.99 -18.58
C GLY A 96 -30.31 -4.61 -20.06
N SER A 97 -30.36 -3.31 -20.36
CA SER A 97 -30.35 -2.79 -21.75
C SER A 97 -28.94 -2.64 -22.35
N GLY A 98 -27.88 -2.95 -21.60
CA GLY A 98 -26.50 -2.64 -21.96
C GLY A 98 -26.11 -1.18 -21.74
N VAL A 99 -24.86 -0.95 -21.32
CA VAL A 99 -24.24 0.37 -21.17
C VAL A 99 -22.82 0.40 -21.73
N THR A 100 -22.29 1.59 -21.98
CA THR A 100 -20.84 1.77 -22.15
C THR A 100 -20.20 1.89 -20.76
N ALA A 101 -19.41 0.89 -20.40
CA ALA A 101 -18.64 0.86 -19.16
C ALA A 101 -17.20 1.33 -19.43
N ASN A 102 -16.80 2.40 -18.75
CA ASN A 102 -15.46 2.99 -18.90
C ASN A 102 -14.57 2.53 -17.76
N PHE A 103 -13.39 2.04 -18.11
CA PHE A 103 -12.38 1.71 -17.11
C PHE A 103 -11.79 2.99 -16.51
N LYS A 104 -11.73 3.04 -15.18
CA LYS A 104 -11.25 4.23 -14.45
C LYS A 104 -9.75 4.41 -14.60
N ASP A 105 -9.35 5.66 -14.44
CA ASP A 105 -7.96 6.06 -14.40
C ASP A 105 -7.29 5.66 -13.09
N SER A 106 -6.08 5.10 -13.18
CA SER A 106 -5.23 4.70 -12.05
C SER A 106 -3.88 5.43 -12.03
N GLU A 107 -3.66 6.43 -12.90
CA GLU A 107 -2.41 7.19 -12.98
C GLU A 107 -2.09 8.00 -11.72
N SER A 108 -3.11 8.37 -10.94
CA SER A 108 -2.97 9.24 -9.76
C SER A 108 -2.63 8.50 -8.47
N LEU A 109 -2.52 7.16 -8.51
CA LEU A 109 -2.27 6.34 -7.33
C LEU A 109 -0.78 6.35 -6.98
N LYS A 110 -0.44 6.96 -5.83
CA LYS A 110 0.95 7.25 -5.46
C LYS A 110 1.48 6.30 -4.42
N TRP A 111 2.73 5.89 -4.60
CA TRP A 111 3.49 5.10 -3.62
C TRP A 111 3.50 5.76 -2.23
N PHE A 112 3.65 7.08 -2.18
CA PHE A 112 3.73 7.85 -0.95
C PHE A 112 2.36 8.28 -0.39
N ASP A 113 1.25 7.72 -0.88
CA ASP A 113 -0.04 7.91 -0.23
C ASP A 113 -0.23 6.84 0.87
N PRO A 114 -0.22 7.22 2.16
CA PRO A 114 -0.32 6.25 3.25
C PRO A 114 -1.67 5.52 3.29
N SER A 115 -2.71 6.03 2.64
CA SER A 115 -4.04 5.41 2.59
C SER A 115 -4.14 4.24 1.61
N LEU A 116 -3.15 4.07 0.73
CA LEU A 116 -3.12 3.03 -0.30
C LEU A 116 -2.35 1.77 0.14
N TRP A 117 -1.91 1.73 1.40
CA TRP A 117 -1.16 0.65 1.98
C TRP A 117 -1.83 0.10 3.24
N VAL A 118 -1.79 -1.23 3.39
CA VAL A 118 -1.97 -1.89 4.68
C VAL A 118 -0.68 -2.57 5.09
N ALA A 119 -0.48 -2.71 6.40
CA ALA A 119 0.71 -3.31 6.97
C ALA A 119 0.35 -4.47 7.87
N ALA A 120 1.12 -5.54 7.84
CA ALA A 120 1.00 -6.62 8.80
C ALA A 120 2.36 -7.25 9.14
N THR A 121 2.41 -8.03 10.21
CA THR A 121 3.65 -8.65 10.69
C THR A 121 3.99 -9.91 9.89
N THR A 122 2.98 -10.63 9.43
CA THR A 122 3.12 -11.83 8.60
C THR A 122 2.22 -11.75 7.35
N ILE A 123 2.48 -12.63 6.38
CA ILE A 123 1.59 -12.79 5.20
C ILE A 123 0.21 -13.31 5.64
N ASP A 124 0.16 -14.22 6.63
CA ASP A 124 -1.11 -14.73 7.14
C ASP A 124 -1.94 -13.63 7.82
N ASP A 125 -1.29 -12.68 8.49
CA ASP A 125 -1.95 -11.50 9.03
C ASP A 125 -2.53 -10.59 7.92
N LEU A 126 -1.83 -10.45 6.78
CA LEU A 126 -2.37 -9.73 5.62
C LEU A 126 -3.64 -10.41 5.09
N HIS A 127 -3.61 -11.74 4.94
CA HIS A 127 -4.74 -12.51 4.44
C HIS A 127 -5.93 -12.52 5.40
N SER A 128 -5.68 -12.57 6.71
CA SER A 128 -6.72 -12.55 7.73
C SER A 128 -7.26 -11.14 8.04
N GLY A 129 -6.67 -10.09 7.46
CA GLY A 129 -7.06 -8.71 7.72
C GLY A 129 -6.60 -8.17 9.09
N THR A 130 -5.62 -8.83 9.70
CA THR A 130 -5.05 -8.43 11.00
C THR A 130 -3.99 -7.36 10.79
N TYR A 131 -4.44 -6.14 10.47
CA TYR A 131 -3.54 -5.05 10.12
C TYR A 131 -2.95 -4.34 11.34
N GLN A 132 -1.73 -3.86 11.17
CA GLN A 132 -1.03 -3.04 12.13
C GLN A 132 -1.24 -1.55 11.84
N PHE A 133 -1.58 -0.81 12.89
CA PHE A 133 -1.56 0.65 12.85
C PHE A 133 -0.13 1.19 12.90
N SER A 134 0.13 2.24 12.13
CA SER A 134 1.39 2.98 12.10
C SER A 134 1.14 4.47 11.88
N VAL A 135 2.12 5.30 12.25
CA VAL A 135 2.12 6.72 11.86
C VAL A 135 2.29 6.85 10.34
N HIS A 136 1.89 7.98 9.74
CA HIS A 136 1.84 8.13 8.28
C HIS A 136 3.16 7.84 7.55
N GLU A 137 4.30 8.31 8.08
CA GLU A 137 5.63 8.04 7.51
C GLU A 137 6.01 6.55 7.55
N GLU A 138 5.45 5.82 8.51
CA GLU A 138 5.63 4.37 8.63
C GLU A 138 4.49 3.59 7.97
N SER A 139 3.43 4.22 7.47
CA SER A 139 2.32 3.53 6.79
C SER A 139 2.70 3.14 5.37
N VAL A 140 3.46 3.99 4.67
CA VAL A 140 4.07 3.66 3.38
C VAL A 140 5.29 2.74 3.57
N PRO A 141 5.75 2.00 2.55
CA PRO A 141 6.85 1.05 2.72
C PRO A 141 8.17 1.69 3.15
N CYS A 142 8.86 1.02 4.08
CA CYS A 142 10.19 1.36 4.56
C CYS A 142 11.27 0.50 3.87
N GLN A 143 12.53 0.87 4.02
CA GLN A 143 13.66 0.15 3.41
C GLN A 143 13.81 -1.32 3.84
N TYR A 144 13.25 -1.68 4.99
CA TYR A 144 13.32 -3.03 5.57
C TYR A 144 12.10 -3.89 5.24
N ASP A 145 11.08 -3.32 4.59
CA ASP A 145 9.79 -3.98 4.40
C ASP A 145 9.76 -4.87 3.15
N ASP A 146 8.99 -5.94 3.26
CA ASP A 146 8.59 -6.79 2.15
C ASP A 146 7.32 -6.20 1.52
N VAL A 147 7.45 -5.64 0.31
CA VAL A 147 6.33 -5.06 -0.43
C VAL A 147 5.56 -6.14 -1.16
N VAL A 148 4.25 -6.10 -1.08
CA VAL A 148 3.35 -7.11 -1.64
C VAL A 148 2.31 -6.43 -2.53
N PHE A 149 2.34 -6.77 -3.81
CA PHE A 149 1.19 -6.64 -4.69
C PHE A 149 0.53 -8.03 -4.75
N ARG A 150 -0.80 -8.08 -4.57
CA ARG A 150 -1.55 -9.35 -4.48
C ARG A 150 -1.30 -10.22 -5.71
N GLU A 151 -1.20 -11.53 -5.51
CA GLU A 151 -0.72 -12.46 -6.56
C GLU A 151 -1.60 -12.48 -7.82
N THR A 152 -2.91 -12.42 -7.64
CA THR A 152 -3.91 -12.43 -8.72
C THR A 152 -4.41 -11.03 -9.06
N THR A 153 -3.48 -10.06 -9.10
CA THR A 153 -3.82 -8.67 -9.41
C THR A 153 -2.81 -8.01 -10.33
N SER A 154 -3.28 -7.02 -11.07
CA SER A 154 -2.45 -5.97 -11.67
C SER A 154 -2.66 -4.67 -10.91
N PHE A 155 -1.79 -3.69 -11.16
CA PHE A 155 -1.86 -2.39 -10.52
C PHE A 155 -1.21 -1.33 -11.41
N ARG A 156 -1.33 -0.08 -10.98
CA ARG A 156 -0.55 1.04 -11.50
C ARG A 156 -0.17 1.93 -10.33
N VAL A 157 1.13 2.20 -10.18
CA VAL A 157 1.66 2.98 -9.05
C VAL A 157 2.70 4.00 -9.52
N ASP A 158 2.50 5.24 -9.08
CA ASP A 158 3.45 6.33 -9.23
C ASP A 158 4.48 6.29 -8.10
N VAL A 159 5.73 5.97 -8.45
CA VAL A 159 6.88 5.91 -7.53
C VAL A 159 7.73 7.19 -7.59
N SER A 160 7.21 8.28 -8.17
CA SER A 160 7.90 9.57 -8.26
C SER A 160 8.42 10.04 -6.91
N SER A 161 9.73 10.24 -6.84
CA SER A 161 10.43 10.73 -5.67
C SER A 161 11.66 11.56 -6.06
N GLY A 162 12.47 11.94 -5.07
CA GLY A 162 13.72 12.70 -5.31
C GLY A 162 14.95 11.79 -5.48
N HIS A 163 14.80 10.50 -5.20
CA HIS A 163 15.85 9.48 -5.18
C HIS A 163 15.17 8.12 -5.29
N ASP A 164 15.89 7.09 -5.72
CA ASP A 164 15.31 5.74 -5.78
C ASP A 164 14.86 5.25 -4.40
N VAL A 165 13.71 4.58 -4.35
CA VAL A 165 13.05 4.17 -3.11
C VAL A 165 13.50 2.76 -2.72
N PRO A 166 14.28 2.60 -1.64
CA PRO A 166 14.76 1.30 -1.21
C PRO A 166 13.66 0.52 -0.48
N VAL A 167 13.62 -0.79 -0.70
CA VAL A 167 12.83 -1.77 0.06
C VAL A 167 13.61 -3.08 0.14
N LYS A 168 13.21 -3.97 1.04
CA LYS A 168 13.87 -5.27 1.20
C LYS A 168 13.55 -6.18 0.00
N SER A 169 12.27 -6.30 -0.32
CA SER A 169 11.80 -7.09 -1.44
C SER A 169 10.50 -6.55 -2.02
N VAL A 170 10.15 -6.98 -3.24
CA VAL A 170 8.86 -6.67 -3.88
C VAL A 170 8.28 -7.96 -4.43
N SER A 171 7.01 -8.24 -4.16
CA SER A 171 6.29 -9.39 -4.72
C SER A 171 5.25 -8.90 -5.72
N VAL A 172 5.30 -9.39 -6.96
CA VAL A 172 4.34 -9.09 -8.03
C VAL A 172 3.96 -10.36 -8.74
N LEU A 173 2.67 -10.58 -8.99
CA LEU A 173 2.15 -11.74 -9.73
C LEU A 173 2.68 -13.08 -9.18
N GLY A 174 2.72 -13.22 -7.85
CA GLY A 174 3.22 -14.42 -7.17
C GLY A 174 4.75 -14.60 -7.18
N LYS A 175 5.50 -13.69 -7.82
CA LYS A 175 6.96 -13.72 -7.85
C LYS A 175 7.55 -12.70 -6.89
N LYS A 176 8.40 -13.18 -5.96
CA LYS A 176 9.14 -12.35 -5.01
C LYS A 176 10.52 -11.98 -5.56
N PHE A 177 10.75 -10.69 -5.75
CA PHE A 177 12.02 -10.11 -6.18
C PHE A 177 12.85 -9.64 -4.97
N THR A 178 14.01 -10.26 -4.79
CA THR A 178 15.01 -9.89 -3.77
C THR A 178 16.32 -9.40 -4.39
N SER A 179 16.54 -9.68 -5.68
CA SER A 179 17.73 -9.26 -6.43
C SER A 179 17.46 -7.98 -7.22
N SER A 180 18.33 -6.97 -7.05
CA SER A 180 18.20 -5.70 -7.77
C SER A 180 18.28 -5.88 -9.29
N SER A 181 19.10 -6.83 -9.77
CA SER A 181 19.25 -7.07 -11.21
C SER A 181 17.99 -7.66 -11.84
N GLU A 182 17.41 -8.66 -11.19
CA GLU A 182 16.19 -9.34 -11.64
C GLU A 182 14.99 -8.38 -11.63
N PHE A 183 14.87 -7.57 -10.57
CA PHE A 183 13.80 -6.60 -10.47
C PHE A 183 13.95 -5.47 -11.49
N SER A 184 15.18 -5.00 -11.74
CA SER A 184 15.43 -4.00 -12.79
C SER A 184 15.07 -4.52 -14.19
N GLN A 185 15.30 -5.81 -14.47
CA GLN A 185 14.85 -6.45 -15.71
C GLN A 185 13.33 -6.44 -15.81
N TYR A 186 12.64 -6.76 -14.72
CA TYR A 186 11.19 -6.71 -14.67
C TYR A 186 10.64 -5.28 -14.85
N LEU A 187 11.20 -4.28 -14.17
CA LEU A 187 10.82 -2.86 -14.36
C LEU A 187 11.06 -2.37 -15.80
N SER A 188 12.02 -2.98 -16.52
CA SER A 188 12.32 -2.67 -17.92
C SER A 188 11.38 -3.38 -18.92
N SER A 189 10.65 -4.41 -18.47
CA SER A 189 9.66 -5.12 -19.29
C SER A 189 8.43 -4.27 -19.60
N ASN A 190 7.59 -4.72 -20.53
CA ASN A 190 6.34 -4.01 -20.87
C ASN A 190 5.40 -3.94 -19.66
N SER A 191 5.17 -5.07 -18.98
CA SER A 191 4.31 -5.12 -17.80
C SER A 191 4.85 -4.25 -16.67
N GLY A 192 6.16 -4.29 -16.42
CA GLY A 192 6.81 -3.45 -15.41
C GLY A 192 6.60 -1.95 -15.65
N LYS A 193 6.71 -1.49 -16.91
CA LYS A 193 6.46 -0.08 -17.30
C LYS A 193 4.98 0.33 -17.25
N LEU A 194 4.07 -0.63 -17.42
CA LEU A 194 2.63 -0.40 -17.28
C LEU A 194 2.20 -0.38 -15.81
N GLN A 195 2.91 -1.09 -14.93
CA GLN A 195 2.57 -1.23 -13.52
C GLN A 195 3.29 -0.22 -12.63
N PHE A 196 4.54 0.13 -12.93
CA PHE A 196 5.34 1.14 -12.23
C PHE A 196 5.65 2.32 -13.15
N HIS A 197 5.43 3.53 -12.66
CA HIS A 197 5.78 4.76 -13.39
C HIS A 197 6.23 5.86 -12.44
N GLY A 198 6.64 7.00 -13.00
CA GLY A 198 7.08 8.17 -12.24
C GLY A 198 8.52 8.57 -12.54
N SER A 199 9.02 9.56 -11.79
CA SER A 199 10.35 10.14 -11.97
C SER A 199 11.49 9.38 -11.29
N SER A 200 11.20 8.25 -10.64
CA SER A 200 12.17 7.48 -9.83
C SER A 200 11.89 5.99 -9.95
N SER A 201 12.77 5.17 -9.37
CA SER A 201 12.62 3.72 -9.38
C SER A 201 12.63 3.13 -7.98
N LEU A 202 12.11 1.91 -7.85
CA LEU A 202 12.23 1.10 -6.66
C LEU A 202 13.56 0.33 -6.69
N LYS A 203 14.20 0.16 -5.52
CA LYS A 203 15.40 -0.66 -5.33
C LYS A 203 15.14 -1.76 -4.32
N VAL A 204 15.27 -3.02 -4.76
CA VAL A 204 15.23 -4.19 -3.88
C VAL A 204 16.62 -4.64 -3.49
N GLY A 205 16.74 -5.46 -2.44
CA GLY A 205 18.01 -6.02 -1.98
C GLY A 205 18.51 -5.44 -0.66
N GLY A 206 17.70 -4.65 0.05
CA GLY A 206 17.98 -4.27 1.42
C GLY A 206 18.04 -5.48 2.35
N SER A 207 18.89 -5.44 3.38
CA SER A 207 18.82 -6.43 4.47
C SER A 207 17.57 -6.16 5.32
N GLY A 208 16.99 -7.21 5.93
CA GLY A 208 15.94 -7.00 6.93
C GLY A 208 16.46 -6.26 8.18
N CYS A 209 15.53 -5.77 9.00
CA CYS A 209 15.88 -5.24 10.32
C CYS A 209 16.34 -6.38 11.23
N ASN A 210 17.64 -6.39 11.57
CA ASN A 210 18.24 -7.40 12.45
C ASN A 210 18.49 -6.88 13.87
N ASP A 211 18.11 -5.63 14.16
CA ASP A 211 18.21 -5.04 15.49
C ASP A 211 16.95 -5.39 16.30
N ILE A 212 17.12 -6.09 17.43
CA ILE A 212 16.02 -6.49 18.30
C ILE A 212 15.30 -5.29 18.94
N THR A 213 15.97 -4.13 18.99
CA THR A 213 15.40 -2.89 19.49
C THR A 213 14.55 -2.16 18.44
N GLY A 214 14.55 -2.63 17.19
CA GLY A 214 13.86 -2.06 16.04
C GLY A 214 14.79 -1.21 15.15
N CYS A 215 14.36 -0.91 13.93
CA CYS A 215 15.13 -0.12 12.96
C CYS A 215 14.32 1.06 12.45
N ILE A 216 14.96 2.18 12.12
CA ILE A 216 14.22 3.38 11.74
C ILE A 216 13.75 3.27 10.29
N CYS A 217 12.47 3.58 10.03
CA CYS A 217 11.88 3.47 8.69
C CYS A 217 12.60 4.33 7.62
N GLU A 218 13.21 5.45 8.03
CA GLU A 218 13.94 6.43 7.20
C GLU A 218 13.11 7.17 6.14
N ASN A 219 11.78 7.11 6.22
CA ASN A 219 10.88 7.86 5.32
C ASN A 219 10.78 9.38 5.60
N SER A 220 11.48 9.89 6.61
CA SER A 220 11.46 11.32 6.97
C SER A 220 11.85 12.24 5.81
N GLY A 221 12.76 11.82 4.93
CA GLY A 221 13.14 12.55 3.71
C GLY A 221 12.02 12.64 2.65
N ASN A 222 10.96 11.85 2.81
CA ASN A 222 9.78 11.85 1.96
C ASN A 222 8.53 12.42 2.67
N ARG A 223 8.68 12.98 3.89
CA ARG A 223 7.58 13.50 4.72
C ARG A 223 6.66 14.45 3.95
N ASP A 224 7.20 15.44 3.25
CA ASP A 224 6.37 16.41 2.51
C ASP A 224 5.51 15.74 1.43
N LYS A 225 6.06 14.72 0.74
CA LYS A 225 5.32 13.94 -0.25
C LYS A 225 4.23 13.11 0.40
N ILE A 226 4.56 12.44 1.51
CA ILE A 226 3.62 11.60 2.26
C ILE A 226 2.46 12.45 2.77
N CYS A 227 2.79 13.55 3.45
CA CYS A 227 1.79 14.43 4.06
C CYS A 227 0.98 15.23 3.05
N SER A 228 1.48 15.45 1.82
CA SER A 228 0.68 16.06 0.75
C SER A 228 -0.53 15.22 0.31
N ASN A 229 -0.52 13.91 0.60
CA ASN A 229 -1.65 13.01 0.32
C ASN A 229 -2.55 12.81 1.56
N VAL A 230 -2.22 13.41 2.70
CA VAL A 230 -2.99 13.27 3.93
C VAL A 230 -3.85 14.50 4.14
N LYS A 231 -5.15 14.28 4.37
CA LYS A 231 -6.06 15.31 4.84
C LYS A 231 -6.18 15.23 6.37
N CYS A 232 -5.82 16.31 7.06
CA CYS A 232 -5.98 16.41 8.51
C CYS A 232 -7.36 16.96 8.86
N ASP A 233 -8.10 16.19 9.67
CA ASP A 233 -9.40 16.60 10.19
C ASP A 233 -9.27 17.59 11.35
N SER A 234 -10.37 18.29 11.63
CA SER A 234 -10.46 19.16 12.80
C SER A 234 -10.54 18.33 14.08
N LEU A 235 -9.81 18.73 15.11
CA LEU A 235 -9.73 18.02 16.38
C LEU A 235 -10.54 18.74 17.48
N GLU A 236 -11.20 17.96 18.34
CA GLU A 236 -12.00 18.49 19.45
C GLU A 236 -11.24 18.55 20.79
N CYS A 237 -9.97 18.13 20.83
CA CYS A 237 -9.18 18.18 22.06
C CYS A 237 -8.48 19.54 22.26
N LYS A 238 -8.40 19.97 23.53
CA LYS A 238 -7.82 21.27 23.90
C LYS A 238 -6.31 21.40 23.64
N LYS A 239 -5.57 20.29 23.68
CA LYS A 239 -4.11 20.25 23.51
C LYS A 239 -3.75 19.09 22.60
N PRO A 240 -3.86 19.28 21.27
CA PRO A 240 -3.44 18.28 20.30
C PRO A 240 -1.95 17.95 20.44
N LEU A 241 -1.59 16.72 20.10
CA LEU A 241 -0.22 16.22 20.11
C LEU A 241 0.22 15.94 18.68
N HIS A 242 1.50 16.13 18.39
CA HIS A 242 2.09 15.83 17.08
C HIS A 242 3.12 14.70 17.20
N PRO A 243 2.71 13.42 16.99
CA PRO A 243 3.64 12.30 17.03
C PRO A 243 4.69 12.39 15.94
N VAL A 244 5.91 11.94 16.23
CA VAL A 244 6.96 11.81 15.22
C VAL A 244 6.50 10.83 14.14
N GLY A 245 6.72 11.18 12.87
CA GLY A 245 6.28 10.38 11.73
C GLY A 245 4.81 10.58 11.36
N HIS A 246 4.04 11.36 12.11
CA HIS A 246 2.66 11.70 11.77
C HIS A 246 2.58 13.04 11.04
N CYS A 247 1.58 13.18 10.16
CA CYS A 247 1.36 14.41 9.39
C CYS A 247 0.40 15.36 10.08
N CYS A 248 -0.51 14.82 10.89
CA CYS A 248 -1.57 15.55 11.57
C CYS A 248 -1.33 15.54 13.06
N ASP A 249 -1.88 16.55 13.73
CA ASP A 249 -2.06 16.46 15.17
C ASP A 249 -3.10 15.40 15.51
N ILE A 250 -3.05 14.88 16.73
CA ILE A 250 -4.01 13.91 17.25
C ILE A 250 -4.42 14.23 18.68
N CYS A 251 -5.56 13.67 19.08
CA CYS A 251 -5.99 13.62 20.47
C CYS A 251 -5.58 12.28 21.09
N GLY A 252 -4.80 12.30 22.17
CA GLY A 252 -4.36 11.07 22.83
C GLY A 252 -3.20 11.28 23.78
N ALA A 253 -2.30 10.30 23.82
CA ALA A 253 -1.08 10.34 24.61
C ALA A 253 0.10 9.81 23.80
N ILE A 254 1.29 10.35 24.05
CA ILE A 254 2.56 9.85 23.51
C ILE A 254 3.37 9.32 24.69
N VAL A 255 3.78 8.06 24.61
CA VAL A 255 4.65 7.43 25.62
C VAL A 255 6.03 7.26 25.02
N ASN A 256 7.00 7.99 25.57
CA ASN A 256 8.40 7.88 25.19
C ASN A 256 9.08 6.84 26.08
N VAL A 257 9.60 5.78 25.45
CA VAL A 257 10.30 4.70 26.16
C VAL A 257 11.79 4.86 25.92
N GLN A 258 12.55 5.06 27.01
CA GLN A 258 14.00 4.89 26.98
C GLN A 258 14.31 3.42 27.19
N PHE A 259 15.15 2.85 26.33
CA PHE A 259 15.41 1.43 26.32
C PHE A 259 16.92 1.14 26.29
N SER A 260 17.29 -0.02 26.83
CA SER A 260 18.66 -0.56 26.78
C SER A 260 18.82 -1.51 25.59
N SER A 261 20.06 -1.90 25.28
CA SER A 261 20.39 -2.77 24.14
C SER A 261 19.75 -4.17 24.17
N ASN A 262 19.23 -4.61 25.31
CA ASN A 262 18.49 -5.87 25.46
C ASN A 262 16.97 -5.72 25.28
N PHE A 263 16.49 -4.51 24.97
CA PHE A 263 15.08 -4.28 24.70
C PHE A 263 14.66 -5.02 23.44
N ASN A 264 13.53 -5.70 23.52
CA ASN A 264 12.94 -6.40 22.38
C ASN A 264 11.64 -5.68 22.00
N PHE A 265 11.69 -4.93 20.89
CA PHE A 265 10.57 -4.10 20.44
C PHE A 265 9.34 -4.95 20.14
N GLU A 266 9.52 -6.07 19.44
CA GLU A 266 8.43 -6.97 19.07
C GLU A 266 7.72 -7.56 20.29
N SER A 267 8.48 -8.02 21.28
CA SER A 267 7.94 -8.53 22.54
C SER A 267 7.19 -7.45 23.31
N TYR A 268 7.71 -6.23 23.32
CA TYR A 268 7.05 -5.09 23.97
C TYR A 268 5.73 -4.73 23.27
N ARG A 269 5.73 -4.68 21.94
CA ARG A 269 4.55 -4.42 21.11
C ARG A 269 3.46 -5.47 21.32
N GLN A 270 3.82 -6.76 21.23
CA GLN A 270 2.89 -7.87 21.47
C GLN A 270 2.31 -7.81 22.89
N ARG A 271 3.13 -7.47 23.89
CA ARG A 271 2.66 -7.29 25.27
C ARG A 271 1.64 -6.16 25.39
N LEU A 272 1.85 -5.03 24.71
CA LEU A 272 0.88 -3.93 24.70
C LEU A 272 -0.44 -4.35 24.04
N GLN A 273 -0.38 -5.01 22.89
CA GLN A 273 -1.57 -5.50 22.19
C GLN A 273 -2.36 -6.51 23.03
N HIS A 274 -1.66 -7.46 23.66
CA HIS A 274 -2.27 -8.48 24.52
C HIS A 274 -2.88 -7.89 25.80
N LEU A 275 -2.16 -6.99 26.48
CA LEU A 275 -2.63 -6.45 27.75
C LEU A 275 -3.76 -5.43 27.60
N PHE A 276 -3.75 -4.65 26.52
CA PHE A 276 -4.65 -3.51 26.40
C PHE A 276 -5.71 -3.68 25.31
N LEU A 277 -5.44 -4.35 24.19
CA LEU A 277 -6.39 -4.39 23.06
C LEU A 277 -7.31 -5.62 23.11
N THR A 278 -6.85 -6.77 23.60
CA THR A 278 -7.72 -7.96 23.80
C THR A 278 -8.55 -7.90 25.09
N VAL A 279 -8.17 -7.06 26.05
CA VAL A 279 -8.93 -6.86 27.30
C VAL A 279 -10.10 -5.88 27.10
N VAL A 280 -9.95 -4.90 26.21
CA VAL A 280 -11.00 -3.92 25.90
C VAL A 280 -12.14 -4.56 25.10
N GLN A 281 -11.86 -5.43 24.13
CA GLN A 281 -12.90 -6.17 23.38
C GLN A 281 -13.80 -7.01 24.32
N ARG A 282 -13.21 -7.71 25.30
CA ARG A 282 -13.97 -8.48 26.29
C ARG A 282 -14.86 -7.64 27.20
N LYS A 283 -14.48 -6.39 27.51
CA LYS A 283 -15.32 -5.50 28.33
C LYS A 283 -16.51 -4.92 27.54
N VAL A 284 -16.36 -4.71 26.24
CA VAL A 284 -17.47 -4.24 25.39
C VAL A 284 -18.50 -5.34 25.19
N GLU A 285 -18.10 -6.59 24.95
CA GLU A 285 -19.03 -7.73 24.84
C GLU A 285 -19.74 -8.11 26.16
N LEU A 286 -19.14 -7.80 27.32
CA LEU A 286 -19.76 -8.02 28.64
C LEU A 286 -20.66 -6.86 29.08
N SER A 287 -20.80 -5.80 28.28
CA SER A 287 -21.66 -4.64 28.56
C SER A 287 -22.77 -4.42 27.52
N SER A 288 -22.94 -5.37 26.60
CA SER A 288 -24.06 -5.52 25.66
C SER A 288 -24.92 -6.71 26.02
#